data_AF-A0AAE1JAT8-F1
#
_entry.id   AF-A0AAE1JAT8-F1
#
_cell.length_a   1.000
_cell.length_b   1.000
_cell.length_c   1.000
_cell.angle_alpha   90.00
_cell.angle_beta   90.00
_cell.angle_gamma   90.00
#
_symmetry.space_group_name_H-M   'P 1'
#
loop_
_entity.id
_entity.type
_entity.pdbx_description
1 polymer ?
#
loop_
_entity_poly.entity_id
_entity_poly.type
_entity_poly.pdbx_seq_one_letter_code
_entity_poly.pdbx_strand_id
1 'polypeptide(L)'
;MKIFGGLTAPKWSVGFCDCAKEPKTCCITCCLPCITFGQIAEVADEGRSSCVGQGIVYGLLMTVQCHWLYSCMYREKVRSKYGLPAEPCCDCCVHFCCESCALCQEHAELKARGRDPSLGWTSTCPPKISSIFR
;
A
#
# COMPACT_ATOMS: atom_id res chain seq x y z
N MET A 1 -6.44 -22.47 34.09
CA MET A 1 -7.34 -21.63 33.25
C MET A 1 -6.96 -20.17 33.39
N LYS A 2 -6.33 -19.59 32.33
CA LYS A 2 -6.36 -18.18 31.88
C LYS A 2 -5.22 -18.00 30.86
N ILE A 3 -5.47 -18.44 29.62
CA ILE A 3 -4.68 -18.18 28.42
C ILE A 3 -5.46 -17.11 27.65
N PHE A 4 -5.11 -15.83 27.75
CA PHE A 4 -5.52 -14.79 26.80
C PHE A 4 -4.52 -13.64 26.88
N GLY A 5 -3.41 -13.78 26.14
CA GLY A 5 -2.65 -12.62 25.67
C GLY A 5 -3.54 -11.85 24.72
N GLY A 6 -3.66 -10.54 24.92
CA GLY A 6 -4.58 -9.68 24.17
C GLY A 6 -4.31 -9.73 22.66
N LEU A 7 -5.28 -10.23 21.91
CA LEU A 7 -5.34 -10.07 20.46
C LEU A 7 -5.80 -8.64 20.16
N THR A 8 -4.88 -7.69 20.07
CA THR A 8 -5.20 -6.40 19.48
C THR A 8 -5.54 -6.62 18.01
N ALA A 9 -6.73 -6.20 17.58
CA ALA A 9 -7.16 -6.30 16.19
C ALA A 9 -6.12 -5.62 15.26
N PRO A 10 -5.87 -6.16 14.05
CA PRO A 10 -4.98 -5.52 13.09
C PRO A 10 -5.49 -4.12 12.77
N LYS A 11 -4.59 -3.14 12.73
CA LYS A 11 -4.90 -1.74 12.41
C LYS A 11 -3.92 -1.20 11.38
N TRP A 12 -4.35 -0.19 10.64
CA TRP A 12 -3.48 0.58 9.76
C TRP A 12 -2.34 1.23 10.56
N SER A 13 -1.15 1.25 9.98
CA SER A 13 0.04 1.89 10.57
C SER A 13 -0.04 3.42 10.54
N VAL A 14 -0.75 3.98 9.56
CA VAL A 14 -0.97 5.43 9.41
C VAL A 14 -2.44 5.73 9.14
N GLY A 15 -2.89 6.91 9.57
CA GLY A 15 -4.24 7.41 9.24
C GLY A 15 -4.39 7.75 7.76
N PHE A 16 -5.63 7.85 7.29
CA PHE A 16 -5.91 8.13 5.87
C PHE A 16 -5.37 9.51 5.42
N CYS A 17 -5.63 10.57 6.19
CA CYS A 17 -5.14 11.92 5.87
C CYS A 17 -3.74 12.22 6.41
N ASP A 18 -3.00 11.20 6.87
CA ASP A 18 -1.62 11.36 7.38
C ASP A 18 -0.57 11.35 6.24
N CYS A 19 -0.99 11.47 4.98
CA CYS A 19 -0.16 11.55 3.77
C CYS A 19 0.98 12.58 3.88
N ALA A 20 0.80 13.66 4.66
CA ALA A 20 1.84 14.68 4.91
C ALA A 20 3.04 14.18 5.76
N LYS A 21 2.95 13.02 6.42
CA LYS A 21 4.06 12.46 7.20
C LYS A 21 5.19 11.89 6.33
N GLU A 22 4.90 11.55 5.06
CA GLU A 22 5.90 11.22 4.05
C GLU A 22 5.78 12.16 2.83
N PRO A 23 6.30 13.39 2.91
CA PRO A 23 6.08 14.41 1.88
C PRO A 23 6.64 14.00 0.51
N LYS A 24 7.72 13.21 0.47
CA LYS A 24 8.29 12.71 -0.80
C LYS A 24 7.34 11.74 -1.50
N THR A 25 6.82 10.77 -0.76
CA THR A 25 5.83 9.80 -1.26
C THR A 25 4.57 10.54 -1.69
N CYS A 26 4.06 11.45 -0.85
CA CYS A 26 2.92 12.29 -1.17
C CYS A 26 3.12 13.12 -2.46
N CYS A 27 4.27 13.79 -2.63
CA CYS A 27 4.56 14.56 -3.83
C CYS A 27 4.65 13.68 -5.08
N ILE A 28 5.32 12.53 -5.00
CA ILE A 28 5.41 11.59 -6.12
C ILE A 28 4.03 11.04 -6.47
N THR A 29 3.23 10.65 -5.48
CA THR A 29 1.87 10.13 -5.71
C THR A 29 0.94 11.21 -6.28
N CYS A 30 1.08 12.46 -5.87
CA CYS A 30 0.30 13.57 -6.44
C CYS A 30 0.71 13.88 -7.88
N CYS A 31 2.00 13.80 -8.22
CA CYS A 31 2.49 14.13 -9.57
C CYS A 31 2.45 12.94 -10.54
N LEU A 32 2.66 11.71 -10.03
CA LEU A 32 2.86 10.46 -10.77
C LEU A 32 2.26 9.27 -10.00
N PRO A 33 0.93 9.24 -9.80
CA PRO A 33 0.25 8.19 -9.02
C PRO A 33 0.47 6.78 -9.60
N CYS A 34 0.69 6.66 -10.93
CA CYS A 34 0.98 5.40 -11.60
C CYS A 34 2.27 4.72 -11.11
N ILE A 35 3.28 5.49 -10.69
CA ILE A 35 4.54 4.94 -10.16
C ILE A 35 4.28 4.34 -8.78
N THR A 36 3.68 5.13 -7.89
CA THR A 36 3.35 4.67 -6.54
C THR A 36 2.43 3.44 -6.58
N PHE A 37 1.39 3.49 -7.42
CA PHE A 37 0.50 2.35 -7.61
C PHE A 37 1.24 1.12 -8.13
N GLY A 38 2.10 1.27 -9.15
CA GLY A 38 2.88 0.15 -9.69
C GLY A 38 3.78 -0.51 -8.64
N GLN A 39 4.43 0.28 -7.79
CA GLN A 39 5.25 -0.18 -6.68
C GLN A 39 4.43 -0.97 -5.64
N ILE A 40 3.28 -0.42 -5.23
CA ILE A 40 2.34 -1.09 -4.34
C ILE A 40 1.87 -2.40 -4.95
N ALA A 41 1.47 -2.39 -6.23
CA ALA A 41 0.94 -3.53 -6.93
C ALA A 41 1.95 -4.67 -7.04
N GLU A 42 3.21 -4.37 -7.38
CA GLU A 42 4.28 -5.37 -7.42
C GLU A 42 4.49 -6.05 -6.07
N VAL A 43 4.52 -5.27 -4.97
CA VAL A 43 4.71 -5.81 -3.62
C VAL A 43 3.47 -6.55 -3.10
N ALA A 44 2.27 -6.06 -3.43
CA ALA A 44 1.01 -6.70 -3.09
C ALA A 44 0.84 -8.03 -3.83
N ASP A 45 1.33 -8.10 -5.07
CA ASP A 45 1.33 -9.30 -5.93
C ASP A 45 2.50 -10.25 -5.66
N GLU A 46 3.37 -9.92 -4.72
CA GLU A 46 4.54 -10.74 -4.39
C GLU A 46 5.44 -10.97 -5.61
N GLY A 47 5.59 -9.94 -6.45
CA GLY A 47 6.41 -9.95 -7.66
C GLY A 47 5.80 -10.73 -8.82
N ARG A 48 4.56 -11.24 -8.71
CA ARG A 48 3.87 -11.90 -9.85
C ARG A 48 3.52 -10.93 -10.97
N SER A 49 3.36 -9.66 -10.63
CA SER A 49 3.17 -8.56 -11.57
C SER A 49 4.35 -7.61 -11.49
N SER A 50 4.76 -7.05 -12.62
CA SER A 50 5.83 -6.05 -12.66
C SER A 50 5.32 -4.66 -12.30
N CYS A 51 6.12 -3.88 -11.58
CA CYS A 51 5.82 -2.48 -11.26
C CYS A 51 5.47 -1.66 -12.51
N VAL A 52 6.26 -1.80 -13.57
CA VAL A 52 6.05 -1.04 -14.83
C VAL A 52 4.75 -1.46 -15.52
N GLY A 53 4.46 -2.76 -15.60
CA GLY A 53 3.24 -3.25 -16.24
C GLY A 53 1.99 -2.75 -15.52
N GLN A 54 1.99 -2.82 -14.19
CA GLN A 54 0.89 -2.34 -13.36
C GLN A 54 0.73 -0.82 -13.42
N GLY A 55 1.84 -0.08 -13.45
CA GLY A 55 1.84 1.37 -13.66
C GLY A 55 1.29 1.78 -15.03
N ILE A 56 1.59 1.04 -16.10
CA ILE A 56 1.04 1.28 -17.44
C ILE A 56 -0.48 1.02 -17.45
N VAL A 57 -0.93 -0.11 -16.93
CA VAL A 57 -2.36 -0.43 -16.84
C VAL A 57 -3.09 0.66 -16.07
N TYR A 58 -2.55 1.07 -14.93
CA TYR A 58 -3.09 2.17 -14.14
C TYR A 58 -3.14 3.48 -14.92
N GLY A 59 -2.06 3.84 -15.61
CA GLY A 59 -1.99 5.04 -16.46
C GLY A 59 -3.02 5.04 -17.59
N LEU A 60 -3.23 3.89 -18.24
CA LEU A 60 -4.28 3.74 -19.26
C LEU A 60 -5.68 3.92 -18.64
N LEU A 61 -5.93 3.33 -17.48
CA LEU A 61 -7.19 3.50 -16.75
C LEU A 61 -7.41 4.94 -16.26
N MET A 62 -6.34 5.72 -16.04
CA MET A 62 -6.47 7.15 -15.76
C MET A 62 -7.07 7.92 -16.95
N THR A 63 -6.75 7.54 -18.19
CA THR A 63 -7.27 8.22 -19.39
C THR A 63 -8.79 8.08 -19.55
N VAL A 64 -9.36 7.00 -19.02
CA VAL A 64 -10.81 6.72 -19.01
C VAL A 64 -11.46 6.97 -17.64
N GLN A 65 -10.73 7.59 -16.70
CA GLN A 65 -11.19 7.91 -15.33
C GLN A 65 -11.67 6.72 -14.49
N CYS A 66 -11.20 5.50 -14.80
CA CYS A 66 -11.54 4.27 -14.07
C CYS A 66 -10.40 3.72 -13.20
N HIS A 67 -9.31 4.47 -13.05
CA HIS A 67 -8.13 4.05 -12.28
C HIS A 67 -8.42 3.74 -10.81
N TRP A 68 -9.35 4.50 -10.20
CA TRP A 68 -9.73 4.32 -8.80
C TRP A 68 -10.27 2.91 -8.54
N LEU A 69 -11.09 2.33 -9.43
CA LEU A 69 -11.58 0.96 -9.31
C LEU A 69 -10.44 -0.04 -9.21
N TYR A 70 -9.37 0.19 -9.97
CA TYR A 70 -8.19 -0.67 -9.96
C TYR A 70 -7.41 -0.55 -8.66
N SER A 71 -7.21 0.68 -8.16
CA SER A 71 -6.64 0.90 -6.84
C SER A 71 -7.44 0.23 -5.73
N CYS A 72 -8.77 0.27 -5.80
CA CYS A 72 -9.63 -0.34 -4.79
C CYS A 72 -9.41 -1.84 -4.65
N MET A 73 -9.25 -2.55 -5.77
CA MET A 73 -8.97 -3.98 -5.78
C MET A 73 -7.62 -4.28 -5.10
N TYR A 74 -6.60 -3.45 -5.33
CA TYR A 74 -5.30 -3.62 -4.69
C TYR A 74 -5.33 -3.26 -3.20
N ARG A 75 -6.09 -2.24 -2.81
CA ARG A 75 -6.33 -1.92 -1.40
C ARG A 75 -7.00 -3.07 -0.66
N GLU A 76 -8.03 -3.67 -1.26
CA GLU A 76 -8.69 -4.87 -0.74
C GLU A 76 -7.70 -6.02 -0.59
N LYS A 77 -6.80 -6.20 -1.57
CA LYS A 77 -5.74 -7.21 -1.52
C LYS A 77 -4.78 -6.98 -0.35
N VAL A 78 -4.31 -5.75 -0.15
CA VAL A 78 -3.45 -5.38 0.99
C VAL A 78 -4.20 -5.62 2.31
N ARG A 79 -5.46 -5.22 2.40
CA ARG A 79 -6.30 -5.42 3.59
C ARG A 79 -6.48 -6.89 3.92
N SER A 80 -6.84 -7.70 2.93
CA SER A 80 -7.02 -9.14 3.06
C SER A 80 -5.74 -9.82 3.52
N LYS A 81 -4.59 -9.42 2.97
CA LYS A 81 -3.27 -9.97 3.32
C LYS A 81 -2.86 -9.71 4.78
N TYR A 82 -3.24 -8.58 5.35
CA TYR A 82 -2.86 -8.20 6.72
C TYR A 82 -4.02 -8.19 7.72
N GLY A 83 -5.22 -8.64 7.32
CA GLY A 83 -6.42 -8.66 8.16
C GLY A 83 -6.90 -7.27 8.60
N LEU A 84 -6.68 -6.24 7.79
CA LEU A 84 -6.96 -4.84 8.15
C LEU A 84 -8.47 -4.51 8.04
N PRO A 85 -8.97 -3.54 8.82
CA PRO A 85 -10.36 -3.07 8.78
C PRO A 85 -10.62 -2.07 7.65
N ALA A 86 -11.87 -2.04 7.16
CA ALA A 86 -12.28 -1.16 6.05
C ALA A 86 -12.50 0.23 6.63
N GLU A 87 -11.45 1.04 6.69
CA GLU A 87 -11.47 2.37 7.30
C GLU A 87 -10.79 3.38 6.38
N PRO A 88 -11.21 4.65 6.36
CA PRO A 88 -12.35 5.23 7.09
C PRO A 88 -13.73 4.92 6.47
N CYS A 89 -13.77 4.39 5.24
CA CYS A 89 -14.97 3.98 4.54
C CYS A 89 -14.66 2.75 3.67
N CYS A 90 -15.62 2.35 2.83
CA CYS A 90 -15.43 1.31 1.81
C CYS A 90 -14.22 1.61 0.92
N ASP A 91 -13.54 0.58 0.40
CA ASP A 91 -12.29 0.76 -0.37
C ASP A 91 -12.50 1.69 -1.59
N CYS A 92 -13.62 1.54 -2.31
CA CYS A 92 -14.03 2.46 -3.38
C CYS A 92 -14.20 3.91 -2.96
N CYS A 93 -14.73 4.13 -1.77
CA CYS A 93 -15.07 5.43 -1.25
C CYS A 93 -13.80 6.26 -0.94
N VAL A 94 -12.73 5.61 -0.51
CA VAL A 94 -11.49 6.30 -0.12
C VAL A 94 -10.67 6.77 -1.33
N HIS A 95 -10.61 5.96 -2.38
CA HIS A 95 -9.92 6.29 -3.63
C HIS A 95 -10.65 7.41 -4.37
N PHE A 96 -11.99 7.37 -4.35
CA PHE A 96 -12.81 8.46 -4.85
C PHE A 96 -12.61 9.78 -4.09
N CYS A 97 -12.48 9.73 -2.76
CA CYS A 97 -12.31 10.92 -1.92
C CYS A 97 -10.91 11.53 -2.05
N CYS A 98 -9.86 10.71 -1.97
CA CYS A 98 -8.49 11.15 -2.16
C CYS A 98 -7.58 9.97 -2.55
N GLU A 99 -7.45 9.74 -3.85
CA GLU A 99 -6.57 8.71 -4.42
C GLU A 99 -5.14 8.78 -3.86
N SER A 100 -4.56 9.98 -3.83
CA SER A 100 -3.17 10.15 -3.39
C SER A 100 -2.96 9.75 -1.93
N CYS A 101 -3.89 10.08 -1.04
CA CYS A 101 -3.79 9.71 0.36
C CYS A 101 -4.08 8.22 0.59
N ALA A 102 -4.96 7.60 -0.21
CA ALA A 102 -5.16 6.15 -0.21
C ALA A 102 -3.87 5.41 -0.58
N LEU A 103 -3.25 5.78 -1.70
CA LEU A 103 -1.98 5.21 -2.15
C LEU A 103 -0.84 5.46 -1.15
N CYS A 104 -0.77 6.64 -0.53
CA CYS A 104 0.22 6.91 0.53
C CYS A 104 0.01 6.01 1.75
N GLN A 105 -1.23 5.80 2.19
CA GLN A 105 -1.55 4.91 3.31
C GLN A 105 -1.14 3.46 3.00
N GLU A 106 -1.44 2.96 1.80
CA GLU A 106 -1.04 1.63 1.36
C GLU A 106 0.48 1.47 1.28
N HIS A 107 1.17 2.45 0.71
CA HIS A 107 2.63 2.46 0.62
C HIS A 107 3.27 2.42 2.01
N ALA A 108 2.79 3.27 2.93
CA ALA A 108 3.26 3.32 4.31
C ALA A 108 2.97 2.00 5.06
N GLU A 109 1.82 1.38 4.82
CA GLU A 109 1.47 0.10 5.42
C GLU A 109 2.44 -1.00 4.98
N LEU A 110 2.70 -1.13 3.68
CA LEU A 110 3.64 -2.12 3.16
C LEU A 110 5.05 -1.92 3.75
N LYS A 111 5.50 -0.67 3.82
CA LYS A 111 6.77 -0.30 4.43
C LYS A 111 6.83 -0.64 5.93
N ALA A 112 5.76 -0.36 6.69
CA ALA A 112 5.66 -0.70 8.11
C ALA A 112 5.67 -2.22 8.36
N ARG A 113 5.21 -3.01 7.39
CA ARG A 113 5.26 -4.48 7.39
C ARG A 113 6.60 -5.04 6.91
N GLY A 114 7.59 -4.19 6.63
CA GLY A 114 8.95 -4.56 6.23
C GLY A 114 9.11 -4.81 4.72
N ARG A 115 8.17 -4.35 3.89
CA ARG A 115 8.24 -4.44 2.42
C ARG A 115 8.12 -3.04 1.83
N ASP A 116 9.24 -2.34 1.72
CA ASP A 116 9.26 -0.99 1.14
C ASP A 116 8.94 -1.06 -0.37
N PRO A 117 7.79 -0.51 -0.83
CA PRO A 117 7.41 -0.58 -2.24
C PRO A 117 8.40 0.13 -3.18
N SER A 118 9.14 1.13 -2.68
CA SER A 118 10.13 1.85 -3.49
C SER A 118 11.36 1.01 -3.87
N LEU A 119 11.62 -0.08 -3.13
CA LEU A 119 12.72 -1.01 -3.40
C LEU A 119 12.33 -2.15 -4.35
N GLY A 120 11.03 -2.27 -4.67
CA GLY A 120 10.48 -3.35 -5.45
C GLY A 120 10.41 -4.69 -4.71
N TRP A 121 9.83 -5.70 -5.36
CA TRP A 121 9.73 -7.04 -4.78
C TRP A 121 11.01 -7.86 -4.97
N THR A 122 11.53 -8.43 -3.89
CA THR A 122 12.55 -9.49 -3.93
C THR A 122 12.03 -10.74 -3.23
N SER A 123 12.23 -11.91 -3.86
CA SER A 123 11.77 -13.21 -3.34
C SER A 123 12.48 -13.62 -2.04
N THR A 124 13.60 -12.98 -1.73
CA THR A 124 14.36 -13.15 -0.50
C THR A 124 13.82 -12.16 0.52
N CYS A 125 13.34 -12.62 1.68
CA CYS A 125 13.12 -11.73 2.82
C CYS A 125 14.40 -10.88 3.01
N PRO A 126 14.34 -9.54 3.03
CA PRO A 126 15.50 -8.76 3.42
C PRO A 126 15.92 -9.27 4.80
N PRO A 127 17.20 -9.66 4.99
CA PRO A 127 17.66 -10.05 6.31
C PRO A 127 17.30 -8.90 7.26
N LYS A 128 16.72 -9.23 8.42
CA LYS A 128 16.54 -8.25 9.49
C LYS A 128 17.95 -7.84 9.95
N ILE A 129 18.56 -6.85 9.29
CA ILE A 129 19.83 -6.23 9.66
C ILE A 129 19.58 -5.29 10.85
N SER A 130 18.98 -5.81 11.91
CA SER A 130 18.78 -5.08 13.17
C SER A 130 19.25 -5.87 14.40
N SER A 131 19.84 -7.06 14.21
CA SER A 131 20.38 -7.87 15.30
C SER A 131 21.88 -8.22 15.19
N ILE A 132 22.63 -7.68 14.22
CA ILE A 132 24.05 -8.01 14.00
C ILE A 132 25.02 -6.96 14.57
N PHE A 133 24.55 -5.77 14.95
CA PHE A 133 25.37 -4.75 15.63
C PHE A 133 24.77 -4.37 16.99
N ARG A 134 24.96 -5.24 17.99
CA ARG A 134 24.91 -4.85 19.41
C ARG A 134 26.07 -5.52 20.15
#